data_AF-A0A0V8QAU7-F1
#
_entry.id   AF-A0A0V8QAU7-F1
#
_cell.length_a   1.000
_cell.length_b   1.000
_cell.length_c   1.000
_cell.angle_alpha   90.00
_cell.angle_beta   90.00
_cell.angle_gamma   90.00
#
_symmetry.space_group_name_H-M   'P 1'
#
loop_
_entity.id
_entity.type
_entity.pdbx_description
1 polymer ?
#
loop_
_entity_poly.entity_id
_entity_poly.type
_entity_poly.pdbx_seq_one_letter_code
_entity_poly.pdbx_strand_id
1 'polypeptide(L)'
;MNRIITCSVKEATKLMGHLNEDDIVTLTIIDKKSHIIHSQPKRIKKKNGEELIHQADSIEYQDNEIFGRISLYGVVKEKNVIHNLLFHQLE
;
A
#
# COMPACT_ATOMS: atom_id res chain seq x y z
N MET A 1 13.07 0.67 15.09
CA MET A 1 13.65 0.44 13.76
C MET A 1 12.53 -0.16 12.92
N ASN A 2 11.87 0.62 12.06
CA ASN A 2 10.71 0.13 11.31
C ASN A 2 11.25 -0.78 10.21
N ARG A 3 10.94 -2.08 10.30
CA ARG A 3 11.46 -3.10 9.39
C ARG A 3 10.63 -3.10 8.11
N ILE A 4 11.30 -2.95 6.97
CA ILE A 4 10.69 -3.16 5.65
C ILE A 4 10.81 -4.65 5.33
N ILE A 5 9.70 -5.26 4.92
CA ILE A 5 9.63 -6.69 4.60
C ILE A 5 9.03 -6.83 3.20
N THR A 6 9.78 -7.45 2.29
CA THR A 6 9.19 -7.89 1.01
C THR A 6 8.20 -9.01 1.29
N CYS A 7 6.99 -8.90 0.76
CA CYS A 7 5.95 -9.89 0.98
C CYS A 7 5.25 -10.28 -0.32
N SER A 8 4.62 -11.44 -0.31
CA SER A 8 3.78 -11.94 -1.40
C SER A 8 2.43 -11.21 -1.44
N VAL A 9 1.77 -11.26 -2.60
CA VAL A 9 0.36 -10.82 -2.77
C VAL A 9 -0.53 -11.39 -1.66
N LYS A 10 -0.41 -12.69 -1.37
CA LYS A 10 -1.21 -13.36 -0.34
C LYS A 10 -0.99 -12.79 1.06
N GLU A 11 0.25 -12.47 1.41
CA GLU A 11 0.58 -11.86 2.70
C GLU A 11 0.08 -10.41 2.78
N ALA A 12 0.27 -9.63 1.72
CA ALA A 12 -0.23 -8.27 1.62
C ALA A 12 -1.76 -8.17 1.77
N THR A 13 -2.51 -9.05 1.09
CA THR A 13 -3.97 -9.12 1.25
C THR A 13 -4.36 -9.52 2.68
N LYS A 14 -3.63 -10.47 3.29
CA LYS A 14 -3.90 -10.90 4.67
C LYS A 14 -3.70 -9.78 5.69
N LEU A 15 -2.72 -8.89 5.47
CA LEU A 15 -2.47 -7.74 6.35
C LEU A 15 -3.65 -6.76 6.41
N MET A 16 -4.46 -6.70 5.36
CA MET A 16 -5.71 -5.91 5.31
C MET A 16 -6.94 -6.76 5.67
N GLY A 17 -6.77 -8.03 6.01
CA GLY A 17 -7.86 -9.00 6.16
C GLY A 17 -8.85 -8.71 7.29
N HIS A 18 -8.47 -7.88 8.26
CA HIS A 18 -9.34 -7.41 9.33
C HIS A 18 -10.33 -6.33 8.89
N LEU A 19 -10.11 -5.71 7.74
CA LEU A 19 -10.99 -4.71 7.16
C LEU A 19 -12.07 -5.37 6.28
N ASN A 20 -13.29 -4.81 6.34
CA ASN A 20 -14.36 -5.14 5.41
C ASN A 20 -14.07 -4.56 4.01
N GLU A 21 -14.64 -5.15 2.96
CA GLU A 21 -14.40 -4.73 1.57
C GLU A 21 -14.76 -3.26 1.28
N ASP A 22 -15.77 -2.74 1.97
CA ASP A 22 -16.23 -1.35 1.86
C ASP A 22 -15.51 -0.37 2.78
N ASP A 23 -14.63 -0.86 3.67
CA ASP A 23 -13.81 0.01 4.52
C ASP A 23 -12.85 0.83 3.66
N ILE A 24 -12.43 1.97 4.22
CA ILE A 24 -11.63 2.95 3.51
C ILE A 24 -10.16 2.82 3.89
N VAL A 25 -9.31 2.78 2.87
CA VAL A 25 -7.85 2.90 2.99
C VAL A 25 -7.37 4.16 2.28
N THR A 26 -6.20 4.65 2.68
CA THR A 26 -5.59 5.83 2.06
C THR A 26 -4.56 5.39 1.02
N LEU A 27 -4.78 5.78 -0.23
CA LEU A 27 -3.83 5.63 -1.32
C LEU A 27 -2.98 6.91 -1.43
N THR A 28 -1.67 6.76 -1.33
CA THR A 28 -0.71 7.83 -1.65
C THR A 28 0.19 7.39 -2.79
N ILE A 29 0.46 8.29 -3.73
CA ILE A 29 1.40 8.04 -4.83
C ILE A 29 2.60 8.93 -4.57
N ILE A 30 3.79 8.35 -4.54
CA ILE A 30 5.05 9.08 -4.32
C ILE A 30 6.00 8.85 -5.48
N ASP A 31 6.86 9.83 -5.73
CA ASP A 31 7.94 9.66 -6.69
C ASP A 31 9.05 8.80 -6.07
N LYS A 32 9.50 7.77 -6.78
CA LYS A 32 10.48 6.79 -6.32
C LYS A 32 11.84 7.40 -5.98
N LYS A 33 12.23 8.49 -6.65
CA LYS A 33 13.55 9.10 -6.49
C LYS A 33 13.56 10.08 -5.31
N SER A 34 12.59 10.99 -5.31
CA SER A 34 12.49 12.06 -4.31
C SER A 34 11.75 11.64 -3.04
N HIS A 35 10.95 10.56 -3.09
CA HIS A 35 10.01 10.16 -2.05
C HIS A 35 9.00 11.25 -1.68
N ILE A 36 8.83 12.27 -2.54
CA ILE A 36 7.85 13.33 -2.38
C ILE A 36 6.49 12.85 -2.92
N ILE A 37 5.41 13.33 -2.31
CA ILE A 37 4.04 13.10 -2.75
C ILE A 37 3.89 13.52 -4.22
N HIS A 38 3.65 12.54 -5.09
CA HIS A 38 3.47 12.72 -6.52
C HIS A 38 2.05 13.21 -6.85
N SER A 39 1.06 12.80 -6.05
CA SER A 39 -0.34 13.23 -6.20
C SER A 39 -1.04 13.35 -4.85
N GLN A 40 -2.08 14.18 -4.78
CA GLN A 40 -2.91 14.28 -3.56
C GLN A 40 -3.38 12.89 -3.08
N PRO A 41 -3.28 12.60 -1.77
CA PRO A 41 -3.80 11.35 -1.19
C PRO A 41 -5.27 11.15 -1.53
N LYS A 42 -5.63 9.90 -1.83
CA LYS A 42 -7.01 9.50 -2.15
C LYS A 42 -7.53 8.51 -1.13
N ARG A 43 -8.81 8.64 -0.77
CA ARG A 43 -9.54 7.65 0.02
C ARG A 43 -10.19 6.67 -0.95
N ILE A 44 -9.82 5.40 -0.86
CA ILE A 44 -10.36 4.34 -1.73
C ILE A 44 -10.94 3.22 -0.88
N LYS A 45 -11.85 2.45 -1.44
CA LYS A 45 -12.35 1.22 -0.81
C LYS A 45 -11.24 0.18 -0.72
N LYS A 46 -11.24 -0.62 0.35
CA LYS A 46 -10.30 -1.72 0.58
C LYS A 46 -10.19 -2.63 -0.65
N LYS A 47 -11.32 -3.02 -1.24
CA LYS A 47 -11.33 -3.87 -2.45
C LYS A 47 -10.52 -3.29 -3.61
N ASN A 48 -10.56 -1.97 -3.82
CA ASN A 48 -9.77 -1.32 -4.86
C ASN A 48 -8.28 -1.34 -4.51
N GLY A 49 -7.95 -1.29 -3.21
CA GLY A 49 -6.57 -1.47 -2.74
C GLY A 49 -6.06 -2.89 -3.00
N GLU A 50 -6.89 -3.92 -2.75
CA GLU A 50 -6.56 -5.32 -3.03
C GLU A 50 -6.31 -5.55 -4.53
N GLU A 51 -7.12 -4.94 -5.41
CA GLU A 51 -6.88 -4.97 -6.86
C GLU A 51 -5.50 -4.40 -7.24
N LEU A 52 -5.02 -3.35 -6.56
CA LEU A 52 -3.69 -2.78 -6.81
C LEU A 52 -2.58 -3.73 -6.30
N ILE A 53 -2.79 -4.42 -5.17
CA ILE A 53 -1.86 -5.43 -4.66
C ILE A 53 -1.63 -6.53 -5.72
N HIS A 54 -2.70 -6.98 -6.37
CA HIS A 54 -2.61 -8.01 -7.41
C HIS A 54 -1.88 -7.56 -8.70
N GLN A 55 -1.79 -6.24 -8.93
CA GLN A 55 -1.14 -5.65 -10.11
C GLN A 55 0.33 -5.31 -9.86
N ALA A 56 0.81 -5.40 -8.63
CA ALA A 56 2.16 -5.01 -8.28
C ALA A 56 3.20 -6.07 -8.70
N ASP A 57 4.31 -5.61 -9.27
CA ASP A 57 5.48 -6.46 -9.58
C ASP A 57 6.21 -6.87 -8.29
N SER A 58 6.30 -5.95 -7.33
CA SER A 58 6.88 -6.18 -6.02
C SER A 58 6.13 -5.43 -4.93
N ILE A 59 6.07 -6.03 -3.74
CA ILE A 59 5.33 -5.51 -2.61
C ILE A 59 6.25 -5.46 -1.39
N GLU A 60 6.21 -4.33 -0.70
CA GLU A 60 6.89 -4.13 0.57
C GLU A 60 5.88 -3.74 1.63
N TYR A 61 5.99 -4.37 2.79
CA TYR A 61 5.24 -3.99 3.98
C TYR A 61 6.16 -3.28 4.96
N GLN A 62 5.64 -2.20 5.55
CA GLN A 62 6.24 -1.52 6.67
C GLN A 62 5.24 -1.48 7.82
N ASP A 63 5.64 -2.10 8.91
CA ASP A 63 4.95 -2.06 10.19
C ASP A 63 5.31 -0.74 10.91
N ASN A 64 4.31 0.10 11.19
CA ASN A 64 4.49 1.32 11.97
C ASN A 64 3.46 1.34 13.11
N GLU A 65 3.81 1.93 14.24
CA GLU A 65 3.01 1.95 15.49
C GLU A 65 1.58 2.49 15.37
N ILE A 66 1.22 3.14 14.26
CA ILE A 66 -0.07 3.80 14.05
C ILE A 66 -0.81 3.25 12.82
N PHE A 67 -0.10 2.76 11.81
CA PHE A 67 -0.68 2.31 10.55
C PHE A 67 0.23 1.33 9.81
N GLY A 68 -0.40 0.36 9.14
CA GLY A 68 0.26 -0.51 8.19
C GLY A 68 0.45 0.24 6.88
N ARG A 69 1.64 0.10 6.28
CA ARG A 69 1.92 0.63 4.93
C ARG A 69 2.31 -0.51 4.01
N ILE A 70 1.57 -0.68 2.92
CA ILE A 70 1.93 -1.57 1.81
C ILE A 70 2.37 -0.70 0.63
N SER A 71 3.64 -0.78 0.25
CA SER A 71 4.22 -0.11 -0.91
C SER A 71 4.17 -1.06 -2.11
N LEU A 72 3.58 -0.59 -3.21
CA LEU A 72 3.30 -1.33 -4.42
C LEU A 72 4.10 -0.72 -5.58
N TYR A 73 4.98 -1.53 -6.16
CA TYR A 73 5.82 -1.15 -7.29
C TYR A 73 5.28 -1.79 -8.57
N GLY A 74 5.39 -1.09 -9.70
CA GLY A 74 5.01 -1.65 -11.00
C GLY A 74 3.52 -1.62 -11.34
N VAL A 75 2.66 -1.19 -10.41
CA VAL A 75 1.20 -1.09 -10.62
C VAL A 75 0.84 -0.24 -11.85
N VAL A 76 1.51 0.90 -12.01
CA VAL A 76 1.45 1.71 -13.23
C VAL A 76 2.82 1.65 -13.88
N LYS A 77 2.87 1.45 -15.20
CA LYS A 77 4.12 1.38 -15.98
C LYS A 77 4.90 2.71 -16.05
N GLU A 78 4.43 3.75 -15.36
CA GLU A 78 5.19 4.96 -15.15
C GLU A 78 6.40 4.65 -14.27
N LYS A 79 7.59 4.78 -14.86
CA LYS A 79 8.85 4.23 -14.31
C LYS A 79 9.25 4.75 -12.92
N ASN A 80 8.58 5.78 -12.40
CA ASN A 80 9.06 6.54 -11.25
C ASN A 80 8.04 6.74 -10.14
N VAL A 81 6.92 6.00 -10.11
CA VAL A 81 5.92 6.16 -9.03
C VAL A 81 5.78 4.89 -8.20
N ILE A 82 5.46 5.09 -6.91
CA ILE A 82 5.14 4.01 -5.95
C ILE A 82 3.76 4.30 -5.40
N HIS A 83 2.86 3.31 -5.46
CA HIS A 83 1.55 3.38 -4.84
C HIS A 83 1.67 2.84 -3.42
N ASN A 84 1.21 3.58 -2.42
CA ASN A 84 1.19 3.11 -1.04
C ASN A 84 -0.23 3.04 -0.53
N LEU A 85 -0.60 1.91 0.03
CA LEU A 85 -1.83 1.72 0.78
C LEU A 85 -1.54 1.86 2.26
N LEU A 86 -2.22 2.80 2.91
CA LEU A 86 -2.16 3.02 4.35
C LEU A 86 -3.50 2.60 4.97
N PHE A 87 -3.43 1.80 6.02
CA PHE A 87 -4.58 1.31 6.75
C PHE A 87 -4.31 1.21 8.25
N HIS A 88 -5.37 1.33 9.05
CA HIS A 88 -5.26 1.16 10.51
C HIS A 88 -4.89 -0.28 10.84
N GLN A 89 -3.92 -0.45 11.74
CA GLN A 89 -3.64 -1.74 12.32
C GLN A 89 -4.66 -2.06 13.42
N LEU A 90 -4.86 -3.34 13.68
CA LEU A 90 -5.49 -3.75 14.93
C LEU A 90 -4.49 -3.46 16.07
N GLU A 91 -4.96 -2.80 17.13
CA GLU A 91 -4.23 -2.73 18.41
C GLU A 91 -3.96 -4.13 18.98
#